data_AF-A0A7H1RWG7-F1
#
_entry.id   AF-A0A7H1RWG7-F1
#
_cell.length_a   1.000
_cell.length_b   1.000
_cell.length_c   1.000
_cell.angle_alpha   90.00
_cell.angle_beta   90.00
_cell.angle_gamma   90.00
#
_symmetry.space_group_name_H-M   'P 1'
#
loop_
_entity.id
_entity.type
_entity.pdbx_description
1 polymer ?
#
loop_
_entity_poly.entity_id
_entity_poly.type
_entity_poly.pdbx_seq_one_letter_code
_entity_poly.pdbx_strand_id
1 'polypeptide(L)'
;MTSLFIDYASAASYTYLNQDVTAYTAPAGSLTYYGTTPQKYKTAAVHPKTCGSPSSGTIFPFGAVIKTSTVLKTPSGTSMQYFTVEDMGDVFCSRGLTRQWFDIYFGYTSSDINQANLFGIKTVSYTVTY
;
A
#
# COMPACT_ATOMS: atom_id res chain seq x y z
N MET A 1 11.22 33.88 -28.64
CA MET A 1 11.03 33.59 -27.21
C MET A 1 10.16 32.36 -27.10
N THR A 2 10.77 31.20 -26.83
CA THR A 2 10.05 29.96 -26.53
C THR A 2 9.69 29.99 -25.06
N SER A 3 8.40 30.16 -24.75
CA SER A 3 7.91 30.09 -23.38
C SER A 3 7.97 28.64 -22.92
N LEU A 4 8.82 28.35 -21.93
CA LEU A 4 8.83 27.08 -21.22
C LEU A 4 7.58 27.05 -20.32
N PHE A 5 6.58 26.26 -20.69
CA PHE A 5 5.50 25.93 -19.77
C PHE A 5 6.04 24.92 -18.78
N ILE A 6 6.29 25.37 -17.54
CA ILE A 6 6.54 24.48 -16.42
C ILE A 6 5.17 23.97 -15.99
N ASP A 7 4.85 22.73 -16.36
CA ASP A 7 3.70 22.02 -15.81
C ASP A 7 3.98 21.75 -14.33
N TYR A 8 3.38 22.54 -13.45
CA TYR A 8 3.35 22.24 -12.03
C TYR A 8 2.44 21.02 -11.85
N ALA A 9 3.01 19.86 -11.55
CA ALA A 9 2.24 18.68 -11.17
C ALA A 9 1.43 19.02 -9.91
N SER A 10 0.13 19.25 -10.06
CA SER A 10 -0.79 19.42 -8.94
C SER A 10 -1.10 18.04 -8.38
N ALA A 11 -0.47 17.68 -7.27
CA ALA A 11 -0.84 16.47 -6.54
C ALA A 11 -2.30 16.58 -6.06
N ALA A 12 -3.12 15.59 -6.39
CA ALA A 12 -4.50 15.50 -5.92
C ALA A 12 -4.57 14.58 -4.70
N SER A 13 -5.45 14.91 -3.75
CA SER A 13 -5.68 14.09 -2.56
C SER A 13 -7.11 13.57 -2.55
N TYR A 14 -7.25 12.27 -2.33
CA TYR A 14 -8.54 11.58 -2.25
C TYR A 14 -8.68 10.89 -0.90
N THR A 15 -9.82 11.05 -0.25
CA THR A 15 -10.12 10.40 1.04
C THR A 15 -10.96 9.15 0.84
N TYR A 16 -10.57 8.07 1.50
CA TYR A 16 -11.28 6.80 1.53
C TYR A 16 -11.63 6.45 2.97
N LEU A 17 -12.88 6.07 3.21
CA LEU A 17 -13.41 5.84 4.55
C LEU A 17 -13.57 4.35 4.82
N ASN A 18 -13.23 3.92 6.04
CA ASN A 18 -13.47 2.57 6.54
C ASN A 18 -12.97 1.46 5.61
N GLN A 19 -11.72 1.55 5.18
CA GLN A 19 -11.09 0.56 4.32
C GLN A 19 -10.28 -0.45 5.13
N ASP A 20 -10.20 -1.67 4.62
CA ASP A 20 -9.39 -2.73 5.21
C ASP A 20 -7.90 -2.49 4.96
N VAL A 21 -7.11 -2.81 5.98
CA VAL A 21 -5.65 -2.78 5.94
C VAL A 21 -5.12 -4.06 6.56
N THR A 22 -4.19 -4.70 5.89
CA THR A 22 -3.54 -5.92 6.37
C THR A 22 -2.02 -5.78 6.38
N ALA A 23 -1.34 -6.87 6.74
CA ALA A 23 0.10 -6.99 6.65
C ALA A 23 0.49 -8.22 5.82
N TYR A 24 1.56 -8.07 5.02
CA TYR A 24 2.17 -9.18 4.29
C TYR A 24 3.66 -9.26 4.57
N THR A 25 4.21 -10.43 4.23
CA THR A 25 5.64 -10.70 4.27
C THR A 25 6.06 -11.32 2.95
N ALA A 26 7.27 -11.02 2.53
CA ALA A 26 7.88 -11.55 1.32
C ALA A 26 9.40 -11.59 1.52
N PRO A 27 10.11 -12.64 1.04
CA PRO A 27 11.55 -12.77 1.15
C PRO A 27 12.31 -11.47 0.83
N ALA A 28 13.38 -11.22 1.58
CA ALA A 28 14.24 -10.08 1.30
C ALA A 28 14.79 -10.17 -0.13
N GLY A 29 14.66 -9.09 -0.91
CA GLY A 29 15.05 -9.04 -2.32
C GLY A 29 13.97 -9.49 -3.31
N SER A 30 12.80 -9.95 -2.85
CA SER A 30 11.63 -10.06 -3.72
C SER A 30 11.25 -8.68 -4.25
N LEU A 31 11.03 -8.59 -5.56
CA LEU A 31 10.60 -7.35 -6.19
C LEU A 31 9.10 -7.16 -6.05
N THR A 32 8.68 -5.91 -5.88
CA THR A 32 7.29 -5.49 -5.98
C THR A 32 6.79 -5.60 -7.42
N TYR A 33 5.48 -5.44 -7.62
CA TYR A 33 4.88 -5.31 -8.95
C TYR A 33 5.60 -4.30 -9.86
N TYR A 34 6.06 -3.17 -9.31
CA TYR A 34 6.78 -2.13 -10.05
C TYR A 34 8.30 -2.34 -10.10
N GLY A 35 8.80 -3.48 -9.66
CA GLY A 35 10.22 -3.85 -9.77
C GLY A 35 11.13 -3.22 -8.71
N THR A 36 10.58 -2.64 -7.64
CA THR A 36 11.35 -2.09 -6.51
C THR A 36 11.54 -3.13 -5.42
N THR A 37 12.52 -2.92 -4.53
CA THR A 37 12.64 -3.71 -3.29
C THR A 37 11.75 -3.10 -2.22
N PRO A 38 10.80 -3.85 -1.62
CA PRO A 38 9.87 -3.30 -0.65
C PRO A 38 10.58 -2.87 0.63
N GLN A 39 10.19 -1.71 1.16
CA GLN A 39 10.68 -1.17 2.42
C GLN A 39 9.73 -1.53 3.56
N LYS A 40 10.29 -2.18 4.59
CA LYS A 40 9.55 -2.59 5.78
C LYS A 40 8.81 -1.41 6.41
N TYR A 41 7.52 -1.62 6.67
CA TYR A 41 6.56 -0.67 7.25
C TYR A 41 6.29 0.59 6.41
N LYS A 42 6.65 0.57 5.13
CA LYS A 42 6.45 1.68 4.19
C LYS A 42 5.81 1.24 2.90
N THR A 43 6.28 0.17 2.29
CA THR A 43 5.71 -0.28 1.02
C THR A 43 4.30 -0.85 1.23
N ALA A 44 3.38 -0.38 0.40
CA ALA A 44 2.01 -0.86 0.33
C ALA A 44 1.80 -1.66 -0.97
N ALA A 45 1.21 -2.84 -0.82
CA ALA A 45 0.55 -3.54 -1.91
C ALA A 45 -0.92 -3.11 -1.94
N VAL A 46 -1.48 -2.89 -3.12
CA VAL A 46 -2.90 -2.55 -3.29
C VAL A 46 -3.53 -3.47 -4.32
N HIS A 47 -4.86 -3.48 -4.40
CA HIS A 47 -5.53 -4.22 -5.46
C HIS A 47 -5.13 -3.73 -6.87
N PRO A 48 -5.29 -4.56 -7.90
CA PRO A 48 -5.19 -4.10 -9.29
C PRO A 48 -6.27 -3.08 -9.62
N LYS A 49 -6.06 -2.29 -10.67
CA LYS A 49 -7.07 -1.39 -11.23
C LYS A 49 -8.29 -2.16 -11.74
N THR A 50 -8.08 -3.36 -12.27
CA THR A 50 -9.13 -4.30 -12.67
C THR A 50 -8.89 -5.66 -11.98
N CYS A 51 -9.81 -6.08 -11.13
CA CYS A 51 -9.76 -7.39 -10.47
C CYS A 51 -9.69 -8.52 -11.52
N GLY A 52 -8.80 -9.48 -11.30
CA GLY A 52 -8.50 -10.57 -12.23
C GLY A 52 -7.52 -10.22 -13.35
N SER A 53 -7.02 -8.98 -13.42
CA SER A 53 -6.06 -8.53 -14.45
C SER A 53 -4.75 -8.03 -13.83
N PRO A 54 -3.72 -8.89 -13.71
CA PRO A 54 -2.42 -8.50 -13.18
C PRO A 54 -1.71 -7.42 -14.02
N SER A 55 -2.05 -7.29 -15.31
CA SER A 55 -1.46 -6.27 -16.20
C SER A 55 -2.17 -4.92 -16.16
N SER A 56 -3.26 -4.78 -15.39
CA SER A 56 -4.06 -3.54 -15.35
C SER A 56 -3.41 -2.38 -14.58
N GLY A 57 -2.25 -2.62 -13.96
CA GLY A 57 -1.67 -1.72 -12.97
C GLY A 57 -2.43 -1.77 -11.64
N THR A 58 -2.03 -0.92 -10.70
CA THR A 58 -2.61 -0.84 -9.35
C THR A 58 -3.74 0.17 -9.28
N ILE A 59 -4.65 0.02 -8.30
CA ILE A 59 -5.82 0.92 -8.13
C ILE A 59 -5.40 2.35 -7.79
N PHE A 60 -4.27 2.50 -7.09
CA PHE A 60 -3.59 3.78 -6.88
C PHE A 60 -2.28 3.75 -7.65
N PRO A 61 -1.85 4.82 -8.32
CA PRO A 61 -0.65 4.79 -9.15
C PRO A 61 0.61 4.53 -8.31
N PHE A 62 1.66 4.04 -8.99
CA PHE A 62 2.99 3.90 -8.42
C PHE A 62 3.46 5.21 -7.78
N GLY A 63 4.04 5.14 -6.59
CA GLY A 63 4.55 6.29 -5.85
C GLY A 63 3.48 7.09 -5.11
N ALA A 64 2.20 6.76 -5.25
CA ALA A 64 1.13 7.36 -4.45
C ALA A 64 1.41 7.16 -2.96
N VAL A 65 1.13 8.20 -2.16
CA VAL A 65 1.34 8.16 -0.70
C VAL A 65 -0.01 8.00 -0.01
N ILE A 66 -0.15 6.91 0.74
CA ILE A 66 -1.27 6.63 1.63
C ILE A 66 -0.93 7.16 3.02
N LYS A 67 -1.75 8.07 3.56
CA LYS A 67 -1.67 8.55 4.94
C LYS A 67 -2.91 8.12 5.72
N THR A 68 -2.75 7.25 6.70
CA THR A 68 -3.87 6.83 7.55
C THR A 68 -4.30 7.94 8.50
N SER A 69 -5.62 8.05 8.71
CA SER A 69 -6.24 9.01 9.64
C SER A 69 -5.80 8.80 11.09
N THR A 70 -5.51 7.55 11.46
CA THR A 70 -4.93 7.16 12.75
C THR A 70 -3.59 6.48 12.54
N VAL A 71 -2.67 6.65 13.51
CA VAL A 71 -1.41 5.90 13.53
C VAL A 71 -1.71 4.41 13.76
N LEU A 72 -1.29 3.58 12.81
CA LEU A 72 -1.30 2.13 12.97
C LEU A 72 -0.09 1.71 13.79
N LYS A 73 -0.21 0.62 14.54
CA LYS A 73 0.91 0.03 15.28
C LYS A 73 1.06 -1.44 14.93
N THR A 74 2.29 -1.89 14.78
CA THR A 74 2.57 -3.33 14.79
C THR A 74 2.20 -3.91 16.16
N PRO A 75 2.02 -5.23 16.28
CA PRO A 75 1.81 -5.86 17.58
C PRO A 75 2.93 -5.60 18.60
N SER A 76 4.17 -5.35 18.14
CA SER A 76 5.30 -4.96 18.99
C SER A 76 5.34 -3.47 19.35
N GLY A 77 4.44 -2.65 18.80
CA GLY A 77 4.29 -1.22 19.13
C GLY A 77 4.94 -0.24 18.15
N THR A 78 5.59 -0.72 17.07
CA THR A 78 6.16 0.16 16.04
C THR A 78 5.06 0.94 15.33
N SER A 79 5.17 2.26 15.33
CA SER A 79 4.17 3.15 14.74
C SER A 79 4.37 3.33 13.24
N MET A 80 3.28 3.32 12.48
CA MET A 80 3.23 3.42 11.02
C MET A 80 2.04 4.30 10.62
N GLN A 81 2.23 5.18 9.64
CA GLN A 81 1.15 6.07 9.20
C GLN A 81 1.22 6.43 7.71
N TYR A 82 2.41 6.38 7.12
CA TYR A 82 2.66 6.75 5.74
C TYR A 82 3.14 5.52 4.98
N PHE A 83 2.50 5.25 3.85
CA PHE A 83 2.82 4.10 3.01
C PHE A 83 2.90 4.52 1.56
N THR A 84 3.84 3.94 0.82
CA THR A 84 4.05 4.22 -0.60
C THR A 84 3.54 3.06 -1.42
N VAL A 85 2.71 3.34 -2.41
CA VAL A 85 2.18 2.33 -3.33
C VAL A 85 3.30 1.92 -4.29
N GLU A 86 3.81 0.70 -4.10
CA GLU A 86 4.86 0.14 -4.96
C GLU A 86 4.52 -1.28 -5.44
N ASP A 87 3.49 -1.90 -4.86
CA ASP A 87 3.22 -3.32 -5.06
C ASP A 87 1.75 -3.61 -5.36
N MET A 88 1.49 -4.81 -5.86
CA MET A 88 0.15 -5.31 -6.15
C MET A 88 -0.12 -6.57 -5.34
N GLY A 89 -1.26 -6.60 -4.66
CA GLY A 89 -1.75 -7.75 -3.91
C GLY A 89 -3.18 -8.08 -4.28
N ASP A 90 -3.63 -9.26 -3.85
CA ASP A 90 -4.99 -9.78 -4.05
C ASP A 90 -5.55 -9.48 -5.46
N VAL A 91 -4.84 -9.99 -6.47
CA VAL A 91 -5.09 -9.71 -7.89
C VAL A 91 -6.52 -10.07 -8.29
N PHE A 92 -7.10 -11.12 -7.72
CA PHE A 92 -8.46 -11.56 -8.04
C PHE A 92 -9.53 -10.89 -7.16
N CYS A 93 -9.15 -10.07 -6.17
CA CYS A 93 -10.05 -9.42 -5.22
C CYS A 93 -10.98 -10.43 -4.53
N SER A 94 -10.46 -11.62 -4.19
CA SER A 94 -11.27 -12.75 -3.72
C SER A 94 -11.21 -12.94 -2.20
N ARG A 95 -10.43 -12.12 -1.47
CA ARG A 95 -10.28 -12.23 -0.01
C ARG A 95 -11.41 -11.57 0.78
N GLY A 96 -12.40 -10.97 0.11
CA GLY A 96 -13.51 -10.27 0.77
C GLY A 96 -13.12 -8.92 1.40
N LEU A 97 -11.99 -8.35 0.98
CA LEU A 97 -11.47 -7.07 1.45
C LEU A 97 -12.14 -5.91 0.70
N THR A 98 -12.22 -4.73 1.33
CA THR A 98 -12.73 -3.52 0.68
C THR A 98 -11.96 -3.18 -0.61
N ARG A 99 -12.63 -2.58 -1.60
CA ARG A 99 -12.01 -2.31 -2.92
C ARG A 99 -10.76 -1.42 -2.85
N GLN A 100 -10.71 -0.49 -1.90
CA GLN A 100 -9.55 0.35 -1.62
C GLN A 100 -8.75 -0.20 -0.43
N TRP A 101 -8.58 -1.51 -0.34
CA TRP A 101 -7.68 -2.12 0.63
C TRP A 101 -6.20 -1.86 0.29
N PHE A 102 -5.34 -1.87 1.32
CA PHE A 102 -3.89 -1.99 1.15
C PHE A 102 -3.23 -2.94 2.16
N ASP A 103 -2.14 -3.58 1.74
CA ASP A 103 -1.30 -4.50 2.52
C ASP A 103 0.04 -3.85 2.86
N ILE A 104 0.45 -3.86 4.12
CA ILE A 104 1.71 -3.26 4.56
C ILE A 104 2.81 -4.33 4.57
N TYR A 105 3.95 -4.04 3.94
CA TYR A 105 5.09 -4.95 3.99
C TYR A 105 5.75 -4.96 5.38
N PHE A 106 5.78 -6.12 6.05
CA PHE A 106 6.32 -6.25 7.41
C PHE A 106 7.76 -6.77 7.46
N GLY A 107 8.38 -7.12 6.32
CA GLY A 107 9.70 -7.75 6.29
C GLY A 107 9.62 -9.27 6.17
N TYR A 108 10.73 -9.96 6.46
CA TYR A 108 10.85 -11.41 6.30
C TYR A 108 11.84 -12.02 7.29
N THR A 109 11.44 -12.02 8.55
CA THR A 109 12.04 -12.81 9.62
C THR A 109 10.92 -13.58 10.33
N SER A 110 11.24 -14.57 11.16
CA SER A 110 10.22 -15.26 11.96
C SER A 110 9.41 -14.31 12.84
N SER A 111 10.04 -13.25 13.35
CA SER A 111 9.36 -12.18 14.10
C SER A 111 8.40 -11.40 13.21
N ASP A 112 8.79 -11.07 11.99
CA ASP A 112 7.97 -10.29 11.06
C ASP A 112 6.74 -11.06 10.60
N ILE A 113 6.92 -12.34 10.28
CA ILE A 113 5.83 -13.25 9.92
C ILE A 113 4.83 -13.36 11.07
N ASN A 114 5.32 -13.55 12.30
CA ASN A 114 4.46 -13.59 13.48
C ASN A 114 3.72 -12.26 13.69
N GLN A 115 4.40 -11.12 13.52
CA GLN A 115 3.79 -9.80 13.66
C GLN A 115 2.75 -9.51 12.57
N ALA A 116 2.98 -9.92 11.32
CA ALA A 116 2.01 -9.77 10.25
C ALA A 116 0.75 -10.59 10.53
N ASN A 117 0.91 -11.85 10.98
CA ASN A 117 -0.22 -12.71 11.36
C ASN A 117 -1.03 -12.12 12.51
N LEU A 118 -0.37 -11.60 13.55
CA LEU A 118 -1.02 -10.96 14.70
C LEU A 118 -1.63 -9.59 14.39
N PHE A 119 -1.14 -8.89 13.36
CA PHE A 119 -1.70 -7.61 12.95
C PHE A 119 -3.15 -7.78 12.47
N GLY A 120 -3.43 -8.82 11.70
CA GLY A 120 -4.78 -9.13 11.19
C GLY A 120 -5.32 -8.05 10.25
N ILE A 121 -6.66 -7.96 10.16
CA ILE A 121 -7.35 -6.91 9.40
C ILE A 121 -7.64 -5.74 10.35
N LYS A 122 -7.30 -4.52 9.92
CA LYS A 122 -7.70 -3.26 10.57
C LYS A 122 -8.61 -2.47 9.63
N THR A 123 -9.63 -1.82 10.17
CA THR A 123 -10.47 -0.89 9.41
C THR A 123 -10.04 0.53 9.73
N VAL A 124 -9.60 1.30 8.72
CA VAL A 124 -9.10 2.66 8.88
C VAL A 124 -9.49 3.54 7.69
N SER A 125 -9.74 4.82 7.97
CA SER A 125 -9.89 5.82 6.91
C SER A 125 -8.53 6.44 6.57
N TYR A 126 -8.30 6.83 5.33
CA TYR A 126 -7.01 7.39 4.92
C TYR A 126 -7.15 8.35 3.73
N THR A 127 -6.09 9.10 3.47
CA THR A 127 -5.95 9.93 2.26
C THR A 127 -4.87 9.36 1.37
N VAL A 128 -5.07 9.37 0.06
CA VAL A 128 -4.05 9.04 -0.94
C VAL A 128 -3.73 10.27 -1.75
N THR A 129 -2.44 10.57 -1.92
CA THR A 129 -1.96 11.71 -2.70
C THR A 129 -1.13 11.24 -3.90
N TYR A 130 -1.47 11.70 -5.11
CA TYR A 130 -0.75 11.45 -6.37
C TYR A 130 -1.14 12.43 -7.48
#